data_AF-A0A5S4EKH1-F1
#
_entry.id   AF-A0A5S4EKH1-F1
#
_cell.length_a   1.000
_cell.length_b   1.000
_cell.length_c   1.000
_cell.angle_alpha   90.00
_cell.angle_beta   90.00
_cell.angle_gamma   90.00
#
_symmetry.space_group_name_H-M   'P 1'
#
loop_
_entity.id
_entity.type
_entity.pdbx_description
1 polymer ?
#
loop_
_entity_poly.entity_id
_entity_poly.type
_entity_poly.pdbx_seq_one_letter_code
_entity_poly.pdbx_strand_id
1 'polypeptide(L)'
;MDRQTADEVLECLVGERTLYHYYRDRYSIGLLRHLSRRQALRIAALKQSPYAQLLQKPRVRNILADSGGKEIDDMQLARHDYDADQTDFVLTLGTWGSELKRETCWKQTSRPGYNLVLQLNFCRRHDRLFQRLGYTGDSFNYRGHPVSERRNTLAWARIDLDWQTGTALIEEIQSDWIRRVAWLGERVAGRLKSGQQPADETRYCGLKCSLQTTQEYCRFALERYAAIWAEAMLWATIAFVREELGLQRIYYHSEESGRLLKNIRGKLPPRSLYTDLPRKFCFVPTQETPEFLLRASGVGKAIRRREGLSFFQLT
;
A
#
# COMPACT_ATOMS: atom_id res chain seq x y z
N MET A 1 -8.75 -7.65 -14.59
CA MET A 1 -9.36 -7.27 -15.90
C MET A 1 -8.61 -7.93 -17.06
N ASP A 2 -9.10 -7.79 -18.30
CA ASP A 2 -8.34 -8.15 -19.53
C ASP A 2 -7.19 -7.17 -19.80
N ARG A 3 -6.32 -7.52 -20.76
CA ARG A 3 -5.16 -6.72 -21.12
C ARG A 3 -5.54 -5.34 -21.67
N GLN A 4 -6.51 -5.28 -22.58
CA GLN A 4 -6.88 -4.06 -23.28
C GLN A 4 -7.35 -3.00 -22.29
N THR A 5 -8.27 -3.36 -21.38
CA THR A 5 -8.76 -2.46 -20.33
C THR A 5 -7.62 -1.95 -19.45
N ALA A 6 -6.64 -2.81 -19.14
CA ALA A 6 -5.51 -2.42 -18.32
C ALA A 6 -4.59 -1.41 -19.03
N ASP A 7 -4.35 -1.62 -20.33
CA ASP A 7 -3.53 -0.73 -21.15
C ASP A 7 -4.24 0.62 -21.37
N GLU A 8 -5.56 0.64 -21.60
CA GLU A 8 -6.34 1.89 -21.72
C GLU A 8 -6.26 2.75 -20.45
N VAL A 9 -6.38 2.14 -19.26
CA VAL A 9 -6.22 2.87 -18.00
C VAL A 9 -4.79 3.39 -17.83
N LEU A 10 -3.79 2.61 -18.22
CA LEU A 10 -2.41 3.08 -18.23
C LEU A 10 -2.24 4.26 -19.17
N GLU A 11 -2.70 4.20 -20.41
CA GLU A 11 -2.54 5.30 -21.37
C GLU A 11 -3.20 6.60 -20.90
N CYS A 12 -4.35 6.52 -20.23
CA CYS A 12 -5.04 7.68 -19.67
C CYS A 12 -4.31 8.32 -18.47
N LEU A 13 -3.55 7.52 -17.69
CA LEU A 13 -2.98 7.94 -16.40
C LEU A 13 -1.44 7.93 -16.37
N VAL A 14 -0.79 7.41 -17.40
CA VAL A 14 0.67 7.35 -17.54
C VAL A 14 1.16 8.61 -18.24
N GLY A 15 1.97 9.40 -17.54
CA GLY A 15 2.67 10.55 -18.13
C GLY A 15 2.94 11.66 -17.12
N GLU A 16 2.05 11.80 -16.13
CA GLU A 16 2.21 12.80 -15.09
C GLU A 16 3.07 12.27 -13.95
N ARG A 17 4.09 13.05 -13.57
CA ARG A 17 4.78 12.83 -12.30
C ARG A 17 3.81 13.20 -11.18
N THR A 18 3.02 12.25 -10.70
CA THR A 18 2.13 12.49 -9.56
C THR A 18 2.96 12.57 -8.27
N LEU A 19 3.16 13.79 -7.80
CA LEU A 19 3.76 14.03 -6.48
C LEU A 19 2.76 13.61 -5.42
N TYR A 20 3.25 12.82 -4.46
CA TYR A 20 2.42 12.36 -3.35
C TYR A 20 3.10 12.69 -2.04
N HIS A 21 2.44 13.56 -1.28
CA HIS A 21 2.89 13.99 0.03
C HIS A 21 2.14 13.20 1.10
N TYR A 22 2.88 12.58 2.01
CA TYR A 22 2.29 11.81 3.10
C TYR A 22 3.00 12.07 4.42
N TYR A 23 2.20 12.21 5.46
CA TYR A 23 2.63 12.29 6.85
C TYR A 23 1.78 11.32 7.68
N ARG A 24 2.29 10.95 8.85
CA ARG A 24 1.63 9.95 9.71
C ARG A 24 0.19 10.36 10.02
N ASP A 25 -0.71 9.38 9.91
CA ASP A 25 -2.16 9.52 10.11
C ASP A 25 -2.88 10.45 9.11
N ARG A 26 -2.25 10.93 8.02
CA ARG A 26 -2.91 11.74 6.96
C ARG A 26 -4.19 11.08 6.43
N TYR A 27 -4.15 9.75 6.29
CA TYR A 27 -5.29 8.96 5.82
C TYR A 27 -6.58 9.19 6.63
N SER A 28 -6.47 9.54 7.92
CA SER A 28 -7.64 9.79 8.78
C SER A 28 -8.43 11.02 8.32
N ILE A 29 -7.73 12.08 7.95
CA ILE A 29 -8.33 13.30 7.37
C ILE A 29 -8.93 12.95 6.01
N GLY A 30 -8.17 12.26 5.16
CA GLY A 30 -8.62 11.85 3.83
C GLY A 30 -9.91 11.01 3.84
N LEU A 31 -10.00 9.99 4.71
CA LEU A 31 -11.21 9.17 4.86
C LEU A 31 -12.40 10.00 5.34
N LEU A 32 -12.21 10.92 6.29
CA LEU A 32 -13.28 11.82 6.73
C LEU A 32 -13.71 12.74 5.59
N ARG A 33 -12.79 13.24 4.77
CA ARG A 33 -13.14 14.06 3.59
C ARG A 33 -13.95 13.27 2.58
N HIS A 34 -13.59 12.02 2.29
CA HIS A 34 -14.42 11.14 1.43
C HIS A 34 -15.83 10.97 1.99
N LEU A 35 -15.96 10.81 3.30
CA LEU A 35 -17.27 10.68 3.96
C LEU A 35 -18.07 12.00 3.92
N SER A 36 -17.40 13.14 4.09
CA SER A 36 -18.03 14.48 4.10
C SER A 36 -18.71 14.82 2.77
N ARG A 37 -18.17 14.31 1.65
CA ARG A 37 -18.74 14.46 0.31
C ARG A 37 -20.08 13.74 0.14
N ARG A 38 -20.39 12.79 1.03
CA ARG A 38 -21.61 11.96 0.97
C ARG A 38 -22.63 12.34 2.05
N GLN A 39 -22.17 12.87 3.18
CA GLN A 39 -23.02 13.20 4.32
C GLN A 39 -22.34 14.20 5.26
N ALA A 40 -23.17 14.94 6.02
CA ALA A 40 -22.72 15.77 7.14
C ALA A 40 -22.00 14.93 8.23
N LEU A 41 -20.85 15.41 8.73
CA LEU A 41 -20.02 14.67 9.69
C LEU A 41 -20.33 15.03 11.14
N ARG A 42 -21.53 14.66 11.60
CA ARG A 42 -21.90 14.81 13.01
C ARG A 42 -21.09 13.87 13.88
N ILE A 43 -20.47 14.39 14.94
CA ILE A 43 -19.59 13.60 15.83
C ILE A 43 -20.33 12.44 16.49
N ALA A 44 -21.59 12.64 16.88
CA ALA A 44 -22.42 11.59 17.46
C ALA A 44 -22.62 10.40 16.49
N ALA A 45 -22.85 10.69 15.21
CA ALA A 45 -23.00 9.67 14.18
C ALA A 45 -21.67 8.96 13.89
N LEU A 46 -20.56 9.71 13.81
CA LEU A 46 -19.23 9.13 13.60
C LEU A 46 -18.85 8.14 14.70
N LYS A 47 -19.16 8.45 15.98
CA LYS A 47 -18.92 7.56 17.12
C LYS A 47 -19.65 6.22 17.04
N GLN A 48 -20.76 6.15 16.31
CA GLN A 48 -21.55 4.93 16.10
C GLN A 48 -21.21 4.22 14.78
N SER A 49 -20.23 4.73 14.03
CA SER A 49 -19.85 4.21 12.71
C SER A 49 -18.49 3.48 12.75
N PRO A 50 -18.12 2.74 11.69
CA PRO A 50 -16.77 2.18 11.54
C PRO A 50 -15.63 3.22 11.63
N TYR A 51 -15.95 4.51 11.41
CA TYR A 51 -15.01 5.63 11.45
C TYR A 51 -14.76 6.17 12.86
N ALA A 52 -15.41 5.64 13.91
CA ALA A 52 -15.28 6.13 15.29
C ALA A 52 -13.83 6.20 15.79
N GLN A 53 -12.99 5.25 15.39
CA GLN A 53 -11.57 5.21 15.74
C GLN A 53 -10.75 6.37 15.16
N LEU A 54 -11.21 7.01 14.07
CA LEU A 54 -10.52 8.16 13.49
C LEU A 54 -10.58 9.36 14.44
N LEU A 55 -11.65 9.49 15.22
CA LEU A 55 -11.81 10.56 16.23
C LEU A 55 -10.74 10.51 17.35
N GLN A 56 -10.08 9.36 17.51
CA GLN A 56 -9.03 9.19 18.51
C GLN A 56 -7.63 9.52 17.96
N LYS A 57 -7.49 9.75 16.64
CA LYS A 57 -6.22 10.06 16.03
C LYS A 57 -5.76 11.46 16.45
N PRO A 58 -4.46 11.65 16.76
CA PRO A 58 -3.96 12.94 17.25
C PRO A 58 -4.37 14.13 16.38
N ARG A 59 -4.27 13.99 15.05
CA ARG A 59 -4.66 15.07 14.13
C ARG A 59 -6.15 15.37 14.16
N VAL A 60 -6.99 14.34 14.16
CA VAL A 60 -8.45 14.53 14.22
C VAL A 60 -8.84 15.13 15.57
N ARG A 61 -8.18 14.78 16.68
CA ARG A 61 -8.40 15.43 17.98
C ARG A 61 -8.11 16.93 17.94
N ASN A 62 -7.06 17.35 17.24
CA ASN A 62 -6.76 18.78 17.07
C ASN A 62 -7.87 19.48 16.27
N ILE A 63 -8.37 18.86 15.19
CA ILE A 63 -9.51 19.37 14.41
C ILE A 63 -10.76 19.54 15.30
N LEU A 64 -11.04 18.54 16.14
CA LEU A 64 -12.19 18.56 17.05
C LEU A 64 -12.09 19.67 18.11
N ALA A 65 -10.89 19.96 18.59
CA ALA A 65 -10.66 21.04 19.54
C ALA A 65 -10.97 22.41 18.91
N ASP A 66 -10.65 22.58 17.63
CA ASP A 66 -10.88 23.82 16.89
C ASP A 66 -12.35 24.00 16.45
N SER A 67 -13.12 22.92 16.31
CA SER A 67 -14.49 22.94 15.77
C SER A 67 -15.62 23.03 16.80
N GLY A 68 -15.31 23.10 18.11
CA GLY A 68 -16.31 23.07 19.18
C GLY A 68 -17.04 21.72 19.32
N GLY A 69 -16.56 20.67 18.63
CA GLY A 69 -16.85 19.26 18.92
C GLY A 69 -18.22 18.70 18.52
N LYS A 70 -19.07 19.44 17.79
CA LYS A 70 -20.40 18.96 17.37
C LYS A 70 -20.40 18.33 15.97
N GLU A 71 -19.67 18.94 15.04
CA GLU A 71 -19.58 18.56 13.63
C GLU A 71 -18.18 18.87 13.10
N ILE A 72 -17.81 18.22 12.00
CA ILE A 72 -16.60 18.52 11.21
C ILE A 72 -17.05 18.88 9.80
N ASP A 73 -16.63 20.03 9.29
CA ASP A 73 -16.86 20.38 7.88
C ASP A 73 -15.61 20.09 7.00
N ASP A 74 -15.80 20.05 5.67
CA ASP A 74 -14.68 19.78 4.74
C ASP A 74 -13.64 20.90 4.72
N MET A 75 -14.03 22.15 4.99
CA MET A 75 -13.10 23.29 5.03
C MET A 75 -12.13 23.17 6.21
N GLN A 76 -12.62 22.72 7.37
CA GLN A 76 -11.82 22.38 8.54
C GLN A 76 -10.85 21.24 8.19
N LEU A 77 -11.36 20.14 7.63
CA LEU A 77 -10.49 19.02 7.22
C LEU A 77 -9.39 19.48 6.24
N ALA A 78 -9.73 20.31 5.27
CA ALA A 78 -8.79 20.84 4.29
C ALA A 78 -7.71 21.73 4.94
N ARG A 79 -8.08 22.59 5.90
CA ARG A 79 -7.13 23.44 6.65
C ARG A 79 -6.10 22.62 7.42
N HIS A 80 -6.49 21.45 7.92
CA HIS A 80 -5.63 20.57 8.69
C HIS A 80 -4.93 19.48 7.85
N ASP A 81 -5.18 19.39 6.53
CA ASP A 81 -4.50 18.44 5.63
C ASP A 81 -3.11 18.95 5.20
N TYR A 82 -2.27 19.25 6.17
CA TYR A 82 -0.89 19.67 5.94
C TYR A 82 0.02 19.29 7.11
N ASP A 83 1.27 18.98 6.79
CA ASP A 83 2.34 18.83 7.78
C ASP A 83 3.67 19.27 7.19
N ALA A 84 4.44 20.07 7.94
CA ALA A 84 5.74 20.58 7.48
C ALA A 84 6.79 19.46 7.32
N ASP A 85 6.68 18.37 8.09
CA ASP A 85 7.62 17.24 8.07
C ASP A 85 7.19 16.11 7.13
N GLN A 86 6.22 16.37 6.24
CA GLN A 86 5.70 15.40 5.28
C GLN A 86 6.78 14.76 4.41
N THR A 87 6.52 13.53 3.97
CA THR A 87 7.40 12.76 3.12
C THR A 87 6.90 12.77 1.69
N ASP A 88 7.81 13.12 0.78
CA ASP A 88 7.52 13.18 -0.64
C ASP A 88 7.80 11.84 -1.32
N PHE A 89 6.83 11.42 -2.12
CA PHE A 89 6.89 10.25 -2.98
C PHE A 89 6.50 10.62 -4.40
N VAL A 90 6.74 9.68 -5.32
CA VAL A 90 6.23 9.75 -6.69
C VAL A 90 5.39 8.52 -6.94
N LEU A 91 4.11 8.72 -7.27
CA LEU A 91 3.24 7.63 -7.68
C LEU A 91 3.48 7.33 -9.16
N THR A 92 3.52 6.04 -9.49
CA THR A 92 3.46 5.56 -10.87
C THR A 92 2.48 4.40 -10.97
N LEU A 93 1.99 4.14 -12.18
CA LEU A 93 1.06 3.06 -12.46
C LEU A 93 1.74 2.02 -13.38
N GLY A 94 1.45 0.75 -13.12
CA GLY A 94 1.87 -0.37 -13.96
C GLY A 94 0.82 -1.48 -13.94
N THR A 95 1.18 -2.64 -14.47
CA THR A 95 0.29 -3.82 -14.52
C THR A 95 0.99 -5.08 -14.04
N TRP A 96 0.22 -6.01 -13.50
CA TRP A 96 0.72 -7.32 -13.10
C TRP A 96 -0.33 -8.39 -13.34
N GLY A 97 0.07 -9.52 -13.93
CA GLY A 97 -0.83 -10.65 -14.12
C GLY A 97 -0.57 -11.39 -15.42
N SER A 98 -1.51 -12.26 -15.77
CA SER A 98 -1.53 -13.06 -16.99
C SER A 98 -2.93 -13.63 -17.17
N GLU A 99 -3.41 -13.67 -18.42
CA GLU A 99 -4.66 -14.34 -18.78
C GLU A 99 -4.54 -15.87 -18.74
N LEU A 100 -3.31 -16.39 -18.75
CA LEU A 100 -3.06 -17.82 -18.67
C LEU A 100 -3.29 -18.31 -17.24
N LYS A 101 -4.34 -19.13 -17.06
CA LYS A 101 -4.68 -19.72 -15.75
C LYS A 101 -3.52 -20.47 -15.08
N ARG A 102 -2.63 -21.09 -15.84
CA ARG A 102 -1.45 -21.79 -15.31
C ARG A 102 -0.41 -20.85 -14.69
N GLU A 103 -0.45 -19.56 -15.03
CA GLU A 103 0.51 -18.56 -14.55
C GLU A 103 0.01 -17.81 -13.31
N THR A 104 -1.28 -17.89 -13.00
CA THR A 104 -1.85 -17.18 -11.83
C THR A 104 -1.24 -17.65 -10.51
N CYS A 105 -0.79 -18.91 -10.41
CA CYS A 105 -0.11 -19.39 -9.21
C CYS A 105 1.28 -18.76 -9.02
N TRP A 106 2.01 -18.51 -10.11
CA TRP A 106 3.33 -17.87 -10.07
C TRP A 106 3.21 -16.35 -9.92
N LYS A 107 2.20 -15.76 -10.55
CA LYS A 107 1.87 -14.33 -10.42
C LYS A 107 1.13 -14.00 -9.14
N GLN A 108 0.63 -15.01 -8.42
CA GLN A 108 -0.14 -14.90 -7.18
C GLN A 108 -1.32 -13.92 -7.31
N THR A 109 -2.09 -14.01 -8.40
CA THR A 109 -3.31 -13.22 -8.63
C THR A 109 -4.55 -14.02 -8.26
N SER A 110 -5.62 -13.35 -7.84
CA SER A 110 -6.85 -14.01 -7.39
C SER A 110 -7.68 -14.63 -8.52
N ARG A 111 -7.50 -14.16 -9.76
CA ARG A 111 -8.06 -14.75 -10.98
C ARG A 111 -7.11 -14.53 -12.18
N PRO A 112 -7.32 -15.23 -13.31
CA PRO A 112 -6.64 -14.90 -14.56
C PRO A 112 -7.00 -13.48 -15.04
N GLY A 113 -6.03 -12.81 -15.65
CA GLY A 113 -6.09 -11.43 -16.10
C GLY A 113 -5.02 -10.56 -15.45
N TYR A 114 -5.22 -9.25 -15.50
CA TYR A 114 -4.29 -8.23 -15.02
C TYR A 114 -4.89 -7.42 -13.86
N ASN A 115 -4.04 -7.12 -12.88
CA ASN A 115 -4.24 -6.09 -11.86
C ASN A 115 -3.57 -4.78 -12.32
N LEU A 116 -4.11 -3.65 -11.88
CA LEU A 116 -3.37 -2.40 -11.84
C LEU A 116 -2.39 -2.46 -10.68
N VAL A 117 -1.24 -1.81 -10.86
CA VAL A 117 -0.20 -1.73 -9.84
C VAL A 117 0.09 -0.27 -9.56
N LEU A 118 -0.37 0.21 -8.41
CA LEU A 118 0.03 1.52 -7.92
C LEU A 118 1.38 1.38 -7.20
N GLN A 119 2.37 2.15 -7.62
CA GLN A 119 3.74 2.07 -7.11
C GLN A 119 4.08 3.36 -6.36
N LEU A 120 4.46 3.23 -5.10
CA LEU A 120 4.95 4.30 -4.25
C LEU A 120 6.49 4.36 -4.38
N ASN A 121 6.99 5.31 -5.16
CA ASN A 121 8.41 5.44 -5.44
C ASN A 121 9.06 6.53 -4.61
N PHE A 122 10.36 6.38 -4.41
CA PHE A 122 11.16 7.36 -3.70
C PHE A 122 11.31 8.68 -4.48
N CYS A 123 11.57 9.75 -3.72
CA CYS A 123 11.97 11.04 -4.29
C CYS A 123 13.48 11.07 -4.60
N ARG A 124 13.89 12.07 -5.40
CA ARG A 124 15.30 12.27 -5.78
C ARG A 124 16.26 12.38 -4.59
N ARG A 125 15.80 12.91 -3.45
CA ARG A 125 16.63 13.04 -2.24
C ARG A 125 17.05 11.67 -1.71
N HIS A 126 16.12 10.71 -1.66
CA HIS A 126 16.43 9.35 -1.25
C HIS A 126 17.34 8.65 -2.27
N ASP A 127 17.05 8.77 -3.57
CA ASP A 127 17.86 8.13 -4.61
C ASP A 127 19.33 8.55 -4.56
N ARG A 128 19.62 9.83 -4.27
CA ARG A 128 21.00 10.32 -4.06
C ARG A 128 21.69 9.68 -2.85
N LEU A 129 20.96 9.40 -1.77
CA LEU A 129 21.52 8.71 -0.61
C LEU A 129 21.78 7.24 -0.92
N PHE A 130 20.86 6.59 -1.62
CA PHE A 130 21.02 5.21 -2.05
C PHE A 130 22.22 5.03 -3.01
N GLN A 131 22.44 5.98 -3.93
CA GLN A 131 23.58 5.97 -4.86
C GLN A 131 24.94 5.94 -4.14
N ARG A 132 25.05 6.50 -2.93
CA ARG A 132 26.29 6.48 -2.13
C ARG A 132 26.72 5.07 -1.70
N LEU A 133 25.83 4.09 -1.78
CA LEU A 133 26.14 2.70 -1.46
C LEU A 133 26.92 1.97 -2.57
N GLY A 134 27.37 2.67 -3.61
CA GLY A 134 28.17 2.08 -4.70
C GLY A 134 27.37 1.08 -5.53
N TYR A 135 26.09 1.38 -5.76
CA TYR A 135 25.14 0.52 -6.47
C TYR A 135 25.50 0.27 -7.94
N THR A 136 25.57 -1.01 -8.37
CA THR A 136 25.94 -1.37 -9.75
C THR A 136 24.89 -2.15 -10.55
N GLY A 137 23.64 -2.33 -10.08
CA GLY A 137 22.61 -2.91 -10.96
C GLY A 137 21.34 -3.51 -10.34
N ASP A 138 21.35 -4.03 -9.10
CA ASP A 138 20.19 -4.73 -8.50
C ASP A 138 19.67 -4.10 -7.20
N SER A 139 18.50 -3.45 -7.24
CA SER A 139 17.98 -2.67 -6.11
C SER A 139 17.48 -3.57 -4.99
N PHE A 140 17.00 -2.97 -3.90
CA PHE A 140 16.28 -3.74 -2.88
C PHE A 140 14.95 -4.31 -3.41
N ASN A 141 14.52 -3.98 -4.63
CA ASN A 141 13.34 -4.58 -5.22
C ASN A 141 13.63 -5.95 -5.83
N TYR A 142 12.75 -6.92 -5.59
CA TYR A 142 12.86 -8.22 -6.24
C TYR A 142 12.33 -8.14 -7.68
N ARG A 143 13.11 -8.61 -8.66
CA ARG A 143 12.73 -8.59 -10.09
C ARG A 143 11.43 -9.35 -10.40
N GLY A 144 11.04 -10.29 -9.55
CA GLY A 144 9.79 -11.02 -9.66
C GLY A 144 8.57 -10.34 -9.02
N HIS A 145 8.68 -9.06 -8.64
CA HIS A 145 7.58 -8.26 -8.06
C HIS A 145 7.26 -7.05 -8.94
N PRO A 146 6.04 -6.49 -8.83
CA PRO A 146 5.55 -5.42 -9.72
C PRO A 146 6.10 -4.03 -9.33
N VAL A 147 7.43 -3.88 -9.36
CA VAL A 147 8.12 -2.63 -9.06
C VAL A 147 8.33 -1.78 -10.32
N SER A 148 8.62 -0.50 -10.14
CA SER A 148 8.89 0.38 -11.28
C SER A 148 10.22 0.01 -11.94
N GLU A 149 10.23 -0.07 -13.28
CA GLU A 149 11.47 -0.24 -14.05
C GLU A 149 12.31 1.04 -14.11
N ARG A 150 11.68 2.19 -13.85
CA ARG A 150 12.30 3.52 -14.00
C ARG A 150 12.70 4.17 -12.67
N ARG A 151 12.21 3.64 -11.54
CA ARG A 151 12.35 4.26 -10.22
C ARG A 151 12.58 3.21 -9.14
N ASN A 152 13.24 3.63 -8.07
CA ASN A 152 13.30 2.83 -6.85
C ASN A 152 11.93 2.84 -6.16
N THR A 153 11.32 1.67 -6.00
CA THR A 153 9.98 1.52 -5.43
C THR A 153 10.07 1.20 -3.94
N LEU A 154 9.50 2.06 -3.09
CA LEU A 154 9.37 1.79 -1.65
C LEU A 154 8.34 0.68 -1.42
N ALA A 155 7.15 0.83 -2.00
CA ALA A 155 6.02 -0.07 -1.81
C ALA A 155 5.12 -0.09 -3.06
N TRP A 156 4.24 -1.08 -3.15
CA TRP A 156 3.25 -1.17 -4.22
C TRP A 156 1.96 -1.79 -3.73
N ALA A 157 0.87 -1.52 -4.45
CA ALA A 157 -0.42 -2.16 -4.28
C ALA A 157 -0.88 -2.81 -5.58
N ARG A 158 -1.39 -4.05 -5.52
CA ARG A 158 -2.07 -4.72 -6.64
C ARG A 158 -3.58 -4.58 -6.48
N ILE A 159 -4.24 -4.13 -7.53
CA ILE A 159 -5.66 -3.79 -7.53
C ILE A 159 -6.34 -4.50 -8.70
N ASP A 160 -7.29 -5.40 -8.44
CA ASP A 160 -8.21 -5.90 -9.48
C ASP A 160 -9.46 -5.01 -9.50
N LEU A 161 -9.99 -4.77 -10.70
CA LEU A 161 -11.08 -3.85 -10.94
C LEU A 161 -12.24 -4.52 -11.66
N ASP A 162 -13.44 -4.03 -11.35
CA ASP A 162 -14.65 -4.34 -12.08
C ASP A 162 -15.51 -3.08 -12.22
N TRP A 163 -15.40 -2.44 -13.39
CA TRP A 163 -16.14 -1.23 -13.73
C TRP A 163 -17.65 -1.44 -13.72
N GLN A 164 -18.12 -2.62 -14.13
CA GLN A 164 -19.55 -2.94 -14.19
C GLN A 164 -20.23 -2.82 -12.82
N THR A 165 -19.54 -3.21 -11.74
CA THR A 165 -20.07 -3.16 -10.37
C THR A 165 -19.51 -2.02 -9.55
N GLY A 166 -18.71 -1.13 -10.14
CA GLY A 166 -18.07 -0.02 -9.44
C GLY A 166 -17.14 -0.49 -8.30
N THR A 167 -16.52 -1.66 -8.46
CA THR A 167 -15.81 -2.37 -7.38
C THR A 167 -14.31 -2.51 -7.67
N ALA A 168 -13.49 -2.28 -6.65
CA ALA A 168 -12.07 -2.59 -6.65
C ALA A 168 -11.75 -3.62 -5.55
N LEU A 169 -10.78 -4.50 -5.82
CA LEU A 169 -10.18 -5.39 -4.82
C LEU A 169 -8.70 -5.05 -4.70
N ILE A 170 -8.31 -4.54 -3.55
CA ILE A 170 -6.91 -4.43 -3.16
C ILE A 170 -6.46 -5.86 -2.81
N GLU A 171 -5.76 -6.48 -3.74
CA GLU A 171 -5.27 -7.83 -3.55
C GLU A 171 -4.16 -7.84 -2.50
N GLU A 172 -3.21 -6.91 -2.61
CA GLU A 172 -2.00 -6.92 -1.81
C GLU A 172 -1.35 -5.56 -1.74
N ILE A 173 -0.72 -5.28 -0.60
CA ILE A 173 0.24 -4.20 -0.41
C ILE A 173 1.54 -4.79 0.14
N GLN A 174 2.68 -4.42 -0.42
CA GLN A 174 3.99 -4.92 0.01
C GLN A 174 5.11 -3.90 -0.12
N SER A 175 6.19 -4.12 0.65
CA SER A 175 7.47 -3.41 0.52
C SER A 175 8.64 -4.39 0.63
N ASP A 176 9.31 -4.65 -0.49
CA ASP A 176 10.60 -5.36 -0.46
C ASP A 176 11.68 -4.51 0.19
N TRP A 177 11.63 -3.20 -0.04
CA TRP A 177 12.66 -2.27 0.36
C TRP A 177 12.85 -2.26 1.87
N ILE A 178 11.77 -2.03 2.63
CA ILE A 178 11.82 -1.99 4.10
C ILE A 178 12.30 -3.34 4.65
N ARG A 179 11.79 -4.44 4.11
CA ARG A 179 12.17 -5.79 4.55
C ARG A 179 13.66 -6.07 4.36
N ARG A 180 14.23 -5.71 3.20
CA ARG A 180 15.65 -5.95 2.93
C ARG A 180 16.56 -4.97 3.66
N VAL A 181 16.15 -3.71 3.77
CA VAL A 181 16.91 -2.70 4.53
C VAL A 181 16.99 -3.08 6.01
N ALA A 182 15.89 -3.56 6.61
CA ALA A 182 15.88 -4.05 7.99
C ALA A 182 16.88 -5.21 8.17
N TRP A 183 16.78 -6.23 7.33
CA TRP A 183 17.68 -7.38 7.37
C TRP A 183 19.16 -6.99 7.19
N LEU A 184 19.46 -6.09 6.24
CA LEU A 184 20.82 -5.63 6.00
C LEU A 184 21.34 -4.80 7.18
N GLY A 185 20.50 -3.95 7.77
CA GLY A 185 20.84 -3.15 8.95
C GLY A 185 21.22 -4.02 10.14
N GLU A 186 20.42 -5.06 10.43
CA GLU A 186 20.72 -6.03 11.49
C GLU A 186 22.05 -6.77 11.24
N ARG A 187 22.26 -7.22 9.99
CA ARG A 187 23.50 -7.90 9.59
C ARG A 187 24.74 -7.02 9.78
N VAL A 188 24.67 -5.76 9.33
CA VAL A 188 25.78 -4.80 9.45
C VAL A 188 26.02 -4.47 10.93
N ALA A 189 24.97 -4.25 11.71
CA ALA A 189 25.10 -4.00 13.15
C ALA A 189 25.75 -5.19 13.88
N GLY A 190 25.41 -6.43 13.50
CA GLY A 190 26.04 -7.64 14.04
C GLY A 190 27.55 -7.71 13.74
N ARG A 191 27.95 -7.40 12.51
CA ARG A 191 29.37 -7.37 12.10
C ARG A 191 30.19 -6.34 12.87
N LEU A 192 29.64 -5.13 13.07
CA LEU A 192 30.29 -4.08 13.86
C LEU A 192 30.44 -4.52 15.34
N LYS A 193 29.39 -5.14 15.91
CA LYS A 193 29.45 -5.69 17.28
C LYS A 193 30.48 -6.82 17.43
N SER A 194 30.77 -7.58 16.38
CA SER A 194 31.79 -8.62 16.40
C SER A 194 33.22 -8.11 16.18
N GLY A 195 33.45 -6.79 16.24
CA GLY A 195 34.78 -6.18 16.16
C GLY A 195 35.28 -5.84 14.75
N GLN A 196 34.43 -5.96 13.72
CA GLN A 196 34.77 -5.48 12.38
C GLN A 196 34.82 -3.95 12.35
N GLN A 197 35.74 -3.41 11.56
CA GLN A 197 35.99 -1.98 11.50
C GLN A 197 34.92 -1.27 10.66
N PRO A 198 34.54 -0.02 10.99
CA PRO A 198 33.55 0.74 10.23
C PRO A 198 33.89 0.89 8.73
N ALA A 199 35.18 0.92 8.40
CA ALA A 199 35.70 0.99 7.04
C ALA A 199 35.64 -0.35 6.28
N ASP A 200 35.40 -1.46 6.95
CA ASP A 200 35.31 -2.78 6.32
C ASP A 200 34.17 -2.81 5.30
N GLU A 201 34.36 -3.59 4.25
CA GLU A 201 33.42 -3.65 3.14
C GLU A 201 32.20 -4.54 3.45
N THR A 202 31.04 -4.12 2.96
CA THR A 202 29.84 -4.95 2.86
C THR A 202 29.39 -5.10 1.42
N ARG A 203 28.91 -6.31 1.12
CA ARG A 203 28.36 -6.69 -0.18
C ARG A 203 26.96 -7.24 -0.02
N TYR A 204 26.02 -6.72 -0.79
CA TYR A 204 24.64 -7.19 -0.81
C TYR A 204 23.95 -6.81 -2.12
N CYS A 205 23.48 -7.78 -2.91
CA CYS A 205 22.72 -7.52 -4.14
C CYS A 205 23.37 -6.42 -5.04
N GLY A 206 24.67 -6.50 -5.30
CA GLY A 206 25.36 -5.48 -6.11
C GLY A 206 25.68 -4.16 -5.40
N LEU A 207 25.35 -4.01 -4.11
CA LEU A 207 25.89 -2.94 -3.25
C LEU A 207 27.32 -3.29 -2.84
N LYS A 208 28.19 -2.29 -2.84
CA LYS A 208 29.59 -2.40 -2.40
C LYS A 208 29.99 -1.08 -1.71
N CYS A 209 29.95 -1.06 -0.38
CA CYS A 209 30.25 0.13 0.41
C CYS A 209 30.79 -0.26 1.79
N SER A 210 31.20 0.72 2.61
CA SER A 210 31.64 0.48 3.99
C SER A 210 30.47 0.02 4.88
N LEU A 211 30.80 -0.67 5.98
CA LEU A 211 29.85 -1.01 7.03
C LEU A 211 29.18 0.23 7.60
N GLN A 212 29.96 1.30 7.84
CA GLN A 212 29.44 2.55 8.37
C GLN A 212 28.38 3.18 7.44
N THR A 213 28.72 3.40 6.17
CA THR A 213 27.81 4.07 5.22
C THR A 213 26.54 3.24 5.00
N THR A 214 26.68 1.91 5.01
CA THR A 214 25.51 1.03 4.90
C THR A 214 24.62 1.10 6.14
N GLN A 215 25.21 1.13 7.34
CA GLN A 215 24.45 1.27 8.59
C GLN A 215 23.70 2.60 8.63
N GLU A 216 24.37 3.71 8.27
CA GLU A 216 23.78 5.05 8.22
C GLU A 216 22.59 5.12 7.27
N TYR A 217 22.73 4.55 6.06
CA TYR A 217 21.63 4.46 5.11
C TYR A 217 20.47 3.61 5.65
N CYS A 218 20.76 2.43 6.20
CA CYS A 218 19.73 1.53 6.73
C CYS A 218 18.95 2.21 7.85
N ARG A 219 19.64 2.88 8.78
CA ARG A 219 19.03 3.66 9.86
C ARG A 219 18.13 4.76 9.28
N PHE A 220 18.65 5.58 8.37
CA PHE A 220 17.88 6.65 7.72
C PHE A 220 16.60 6.14 7.06
N ALA A 221 16.69 5.07 6.26
CA ALA A 221 15.54 4.54 5.54
C ALA A 221 14.49 3.93 6.50
N LEU A 222 14.92 3.22 7.55
CA LEU A 222 13.99 2.67 8.54
C LEU A 222 13.31 3.77 9.36
N GLU A 223 14.07 4.74 9.87
CA GLU A 223 13.54 5.88 10.63
C GLU A 223 12.53 6.68 9.80
N ARG A 224 12.82 6.92 8.52
CA ARG A 224 11.96 7.76 7.67
C ARG A 224 10.71 7.03 7.19
N TYR A 225 10.81 5.75 6.82
CA TYR A 225 9.75 5.09 6.06
C TYR A 225 9.07 3.93 6.78
N ALA A 226 9.73 3.25 7.73
CA ALA A 226 9.18 2.01 8.30
C ALA A 226 7.85 2.22 9.02
N ALA A 227 7.69 3.37 9.69
CA ALA A 227 6.48 3.71 10.42
C ALA A 227 5.30 4.15 9.53
N ILE A 228 5.56 4.57 8.28
CA ILE A 228 4.54 5.23 7.44
C ILE A 228 4.24 4.51 6.14
N TRP A 229 5.13 3.64 5.62
CA TRP A 229 5.01 3.11 4.26
C TRP A 229 3.67 2.39 4.01
N ALA A 230 3.20 1.60 4.97
CA ALA A 230 2.00 0.80 4.81
C ALA A 230 0.74 1.67 4.75
N GLU A 231 0.68 2.68 5.60
CA GLU A 231 -0.41 3.66 5.60
C GLU A 231 -0.34 4.55 4.36
N ALA A 232 0.86 5.01 4.00
CA ALA A 232 1.08 5.83 2.82
C ALA A 232 0.61 5.10 1.55
N MET A 233 0.95 3.81 1.41
CA MET A 233 0.57 2.99 0.27
C MET A 233 -0.92 2.69 0.26
N LEU A 234 -1.53 2.29 1.38
CA LEU A 234 -2.96 2.01 1.42
C LEU A 234 -3.79 3.28 1.19
N TRP A 235 -3.40 4.41 1.77
CA TRP A 235 -4.07 5.69 1.51
C TRP A 235 -3.96 6.11 0.06
N ALA A 236 -2.75 6.05 -0.53
CA ALA A 236 -2.56 6.34 -1.95
C ALA A 236 -3.45 5.44 -2.83
N THR A 237 -3.59 4.17 -2.47
CA THR A 237 -4.43 3.20 -3.18
C THR A 237 -5.91 3.57 -3.09
N ILE A 238 -6.42 3.90 -1.89
CA ILE A 238 -7.83 4.28 -1.70
C ILE A 238 -8.14 5.59 -2.41
N ALA A 239 -7.27 6.59 -2.27
CA ALA A 239 -7.41 7.88 -2.95
C ALA A 239 -7.41 7.68 -4.47
N PHE A 240 -6.46 6.92 -5.01
CA PHE A 240 -6.42 6.57 -6.43
C PHE A 240 -7.74 5.91 -6.91
N VAL A 241 -8.21 4.89 -6.19
CA VAL A 241 -9.43 4.17 -6.56
C VAL A 241 -10.69 5.07 -6.51
N ARG A 242 -10.79 5.96 -5.52
CA ARG A 242 -11.99 6.82 -5.35
C ARG A 242 -11.96 8.09 -6.16
N GLU A 243 -10.80 8.73 -6.25
CA GLU A 243 -10.65 10.08 -6.80
C GLU A 243 -10.25 10.05 -8.27
N GLU A 244 -9.37 9.12 -8.66
CA GLU A 244 -8.92 9.01 -10.05
C GLU A 244 -9.79 8.03 -10.85
N LEU A 245 -10.12 6.87 -10.28
CA LEU A 245 -10.95 5.86 -10.94
C LEU A 245 -12.45 6.02 -10.68
N GLY A 246 -12.86 6.77 -9.65
CA GLY A 246 -14.27 6.97 -9.32
C GLY A 246 -15.00 5.76 -8.71
N LEU A 247 -14.28 4.66 -8.40
CA LEU A 247 -14.87 3.43 -7.85
C LEU A 247 -15.12 3.57 -6.34
N GLN A 248 -16.33 3.20 -5.90
CA GLN A 248 -16.78 3.47 -4.53
C GLN A 248 -16.60 2.28 -3.60
N ARG A 249 -16.80 1.06 -4.11
CA ARG A 249 -16.78 -0.17 -3.29
C ARG A 249 -15.39 -0.79 -3.33
N ILE A 250 -14.67 -0.71 -2.21
CA ILE A 250 -13.29 -1.22 -2.13
C ILE A 250 -13.26 -2.42 -1.21
N TYR A 251 -12.92 -3.58 -1.75
CA TYR A 251 -12.59 -4.77 -1.00
C TYR A 251 -11.08 -4.85 -0.76
N TYR A 252 -10.71 -5.54 0.31
CA TYR A 252 -9.34 -5.87 0.65
C TYR A 252 -9.30 -7.33 1.13
N HIS A 253 -8.30 -8.11 0.71
CA HIS A 253 -8.21 -9.51 1.14
C HIS A 253 -8.01 -9.65 2.66
N SER A 254 -8.73 -10.59 3.27
CA SER A 254 -8.30 -11.15 4.54
C SER A 254 -7.10 -12.08 4.31
N GLU A 255 -6.42 -12.49 5.37
CA GLU A 255 -5.37 -13.50 5.28
C GLU A 255 -5.90 -14.80 4.64
N GLU A 256 -7.12 -15.20 4.99
CA GLU A 256 -7.76 -16.42 4.48
C GLU A 256 -8.09 -16.31 3.00
N SER A 257 -8.76 -15.24 2.57
CA SER A 257 -9.13 -15.06 1.16
C SER A 257 -7.91 -14.85 0.28
N GLY A 258 -6.90 -14.11 0.76
CA GLY A 258 -5.63 -13.98 0.05
C GLY A 258 -4.91 -15.33 -0.12
N ARG A 259 -4.82 -16.13 0.94
CA ARG A 259 -4.16 -17.45 0.89
C ARG A 259 -4.88 -18.42 -0.05
N LEU A 260 -6.20 -18.48 0.05
CA LEU A 260 -7.02 -19.38 -0.78
C LEU A 260 -6.93 -19.01 -2.27
N LEU A 261 -7.17 -17.74 -2.59
CA LEU A 261 -7.38 -17.32 -3.98
C LEU A 261 -6.07 -17.14 -4.74
N LYS A 262 -4.99 -16.78 -4.06
CA LYS A 262 -3.65 -16.65 -4.66
C LYS A 262 -2.83 -17.93 -4.58
N ASN A 263 -3.39 -19.01 -4.02
CA ASN A 263 -2.73 -20.32 -3.85
C ASN A 263 -1.35 -20.20 -3.18
N ILE A 264 -1.26 -19.42 -2.10
CA ILE A 264 -0.01 -19.20 -1.37
C ILE A 264 0.28 -20.45 -0.52
N ARG A 265 1.34 -21.19 -0.89
CA ARG A 265 1.77 -22.43 -0.21
C ARG A 265 3.01 -22.26 0.68
N GLY A 266 3.75 -21.18 0.49
CA GLY A 266 5.02 -20.91 1.17
C GLY A 266 4.87 -19.92 2.34
N LYS A 267 5.86 -19.04 2.49
CA LYS A 267 5.86 -17.99 3.51
C LYS A 267 4.67 -17.05 3.30
N LEU A 268 3.78 -17.02 4.28
CA LEU A 268 2.64 -16.10 4.28
C LEU A 268 3.12 -14.65 4.47
N PRO A 269 2.43 -13.68 3.87
CA PRO A 269 2.73 -12.28 4.12
C PRO A 269 2.48 -11.92 5.60
N PRO A 270 3.08 -10.83 6.11
CA PRO A 270 2.89 -10.41 7.50
C PRO A 270 1.41 -10.22 7.84
N ARG A 271 0.93 -10.92 8.88
CA ARG A 271 -0.48 -10.92 9.29
C ARG A 271 -1.04 -9.51 9.52
N SER A 272 -0.24 -8.60 10.07
CA SER A 272 -0.64 -7.21 10.33
C SER A 272 -1.08 -6.44 9.08
N LEU A 273 -0.56 -6.75 7.90
CA LEU A 273 -1.00 -6.15 6.62
C LEU A 273 -2.39 -6.63 6.18
N TYR A 274 -2.86 -7.75 6.73
CA TYR A 274 -4.14 -8.37 6.40
C TYR A 274 -5.13 -8.31 7.58
N THR A 275 -4.76 -7.71 8.72
CA THR A 275 -5.63 -7.54 9.88
C THR A 275 -5.65 -6.11 10.39
N ASP A 276 -4.50 -5.57 10.77
CA ASP A 276 -4.43 -4.31 11.52
C ASP A 276 -4.53 -3.12 10.58
N LEU A 277 -3.87 -3.20 9.42
CA LEU A 277 -3.87 -2.13 8.44
C LEU A 277 -5.27 -1.86 7.87
N PRO A 278 -6.05 -2.84 7.36
CA PRO A 278 -7.42 -2.59 6.90
C PRO A 278 -8.31 -2.02 8.00
N ARG A 279 -8.22 -2.57 9.22
CA ARG A 279 -8.98 -2.06 10.38
C ARG A 279 -8.63 -0.62 10.70
N LYS A 280 -7.34 -0.25 10.69
CA LYS A 280 -6.88 1.13 10.91
C LYS A 280 -7.49 2.12 9.91
N PHE A 281 -7.83 1.65 8.70
CA PHE A 281 -8.48 2.39 7.63
C PHE A 281 -10.01 2.25 7.60
N CYS A 282 -10.60 1.75 8.68
CA CYS A 282 -12.06 1.60 8.84
C CYS A 282 -12.70 0.59 7.88
N PHE A 283 -11.93 -0.32 7.29
CA PHE A 283 -12.53 -1.45 6.61
C PHE A 283 -13.24 -2.35 7.62
N VAL A 284 -14.43 -2.83 7.24
CA VAL A 284 -15.25 -3.73 8.04
C VAL A 284 -15.12 -5.15 7.48
N PRO A 285 -14.93 -6.19 8.31
CA PRO A 285 -15.00 -7.57 7.86
C PRO A 285 -16.36 -7.87 7.23
N THR A 286 -16.36 -8.59 6.12
CA THR A 286 -17.57 -8.99 5.40
C THR A 286 -17.42 -10.40 4.83
N GLN A 287 -18.55 -11.10 4.68
CA GLN A 287 -18.64 -12.34 3.90
C GLN A 287 -19.14 -12.08 2.47
N GLU A 288 -19.48 -10.82 2.15
CA GLU A 288 -19.78 -10.42 0.78
C GLU A 288 -18.53 -10.60 -0.08
N THR A 289 -18.69 -11.33 -1.17
CA THR A 289 -17.61 -11.59 -2.12
C THR A 289 -17.72 -10.62 -3.30
N PRO A 290 -16.60 -10.03 -3.78
CA PRO A 290 -16.61 -9.26 -5.02
C PRO A 290 -17.18 -10.07 -6.18
N GLU A 291 -18.21 -9.54 -6.84
CA GLU A 291 -19.01 -10.30 -7.81
C GLU A 291 -18.18 -10.83 -8.98
N PHE A 292 -17.21 -10.04 -9.45
CA PHE A 292 -16.32 -10.44 -10.54
C PHE A 292 -15.45 -11.67 -10.22
N LEU A 293 -15.17 -11.94 -8.93
CA LEU A 293 -14.49 -13.19 -8.52
C LEU A 293 -15.42 -14.40 -8.62
N LEU A 294 -16.73 -14.22 -8.35
CA LEU A 294 -17.73 -15.27 -8.49
C LEU A 294 -17.99 -15.65 -9.95
N ARG A 295 -17.88 -14.67 -10.86
CA ARG A 295 -17.98 -14.86 -12.32
C ARG A 295 -16.77 -15.59 -12.90
N ALA A 296 -15.59 -15.49 -12.27
CA ALA A 296 -14.39 -16.18 -12.72
C ALA A 296 -14.47 -17.71 -12.49
N SER A 297 -14.45 -18.48 -13.59
CA SER A 297 -14.55 -19.94 -13.54
C SER A 297 -13.42 -20.57 -12.71
N GLY A 298 -13.79 -21.49 -11.82
CA GLY A 298 -12.89 -22.12 -10.84
C GLY A 298 -12.71 -21.31 -9.56
N VAL A 299 -12.53 -19.98 -9.65
CA VAL A 299 -12.42 -19.08 -8.49
C VAL A 299 -13.74 -19.05 -7.73
N GLY A 300 -14.85 -18.78 -8.41
CA GLY A 300 -16.18 -18.82 -7.80
C GLY A 300 -16.53 -20.19 -7.20
N LYS A 301 -16.04 -21.28 -7.79
CA LYS A 301 -16.22 -22.65 -7.25
C LYS A 301 -15.41 -22.86 -5.97
N ALA A 302 -14.18 -22.34 -5.90
CA ALA A 302 -13.35 -22.41 -4.70
C ALA A 302 -13.96 -21.61 -3.54
N ILE A 303 -14.49 -20.42 -3.83
CA ILE A 303 -15.18 -19.58 -2.85
C ILE A 303 -16.42 -20.29 -2.31
N ARG A 304 -17.30 -20.79 -3.19
CA ARG A 304 -18.52 -21.50 -2.77
C ARG A 304 -18.28 -22.78 -1.96
N ARG A 305 -17.10 -23.39 -2.08
CA ARG A 305 -16.70 -24.57 -1.29
C ARG A 305 -16.16 -24.22 0.09
N ARG A 306 -15.81 -22.96 0.33
CA ARG A 306 -15.23 -22.50 1.58
C ARG A 306 -16.26 -21.65 2.32
N GLU A 307 -16.96 -22.30 3.25
CA GLU A 307 -17.84 -21.58 4.16
C GLU A 307 -17.06 -20.56 5.00
N GLY A 308 -17.68 -19.41 5.24
CA GLY A 308 -17.12 -18.36 6.09
C GLY A 308 -15.94 -17.58 5.51
N LEU A 309 -15.63 -17.73 4.20
CA LEU A 309 -14.58 -16.95 3.56
C LEU A 309 -14.86 -15.46 3.71
N SER A 310 -13.92 -14.73 4.32
CA SER A 310 -14.10 -13.31 4.63
C SER A 310 -13.19 -12.39 3.81
N PHE A 311 -13.67 -11.18 3.61
CA PHE A 311 -12.95 -10.03 3.06
C PHE A 311 -13.08 -8.85 4.02
N PHE A 312 -12.39 -7.77 3.70
CA PHE A 312 -12.58 -6.46 4.29
C PHE A 312 -13.24 -5.57 3.25
N GLN A 313 -14.16 -4.70 3.66
CA GLN A 313 -14.86 -3.77 2.77
C GLN A 313 -14.83 -2.36 3.35
N LEU A 314 -14.54 -1.39 2.49
CA LEU A 314 -14.66 0.04 2.76
C LEU A 314 -15.78 0.60 1.88
N THR A 315 -16.76 1.24 2.52
CA THR A 315 -17.99 1.76 1.90
C THR A 315 -17.98 3.26 1.65
#